data_AF-A0A6J4L5M8-F1
#
_entry.id   AF-A0A6J4L5M8-F1
#
_cell.length_a   1.000
_cell.length_b   1.000
_cell.length_c   1.000
_cell.angle_alpha   90.00
_cell.angle_beta   90.00
_cell.angle_gamma   90.00
#
_symmetry.space_group_name_H-M   'P 1'
#
loop_
_entity.id
_entity.type
_entity.pdbx_description
1 polymer ?
#
loop_
_entity_poly.entity_id
_entity_poly.type
_entity_poly.pdbx_seq_one_letter_code
_entity_poly.pdbx_strand_id
1 'polypeptide(L)'
;MDNMNRENMGQRYCALIIGILFAVIGLAGFVPGLVSLPPTGAAAIPVDTSPDIYSAGFGYLFGLFPTNLLHNIVRIVVGSVGIV
;
A
#
# COMPACT_ATOMS: atom_id res chain seq x y z
N MET A 1 28.78 -11.72 -23.51
CA MET A 1 27.39 -11.23 -23.58
C MET A 1 26.84 -11.01 -22.15
N ASP A 2 27.59 -10.37 -21.25
CA ASP A 2 27.54 -10.82 -19.83
C ASP A 2 27.22 -9.75 -18.79
N ASN A 3 27.18 -8.46 -19.17
CA ASN A 3 27.04 -7.33 -18.26
C ASN A 3 25.62 -6.74 -18.36
N MET A 4 25.23 -6.33 -19.57
CA MET A 4 23.93 -5.70 -19.84
C MET A 4 22.74 -6.61 -19.52
N ASN A 5 22.90 -7.93 -19.69
CA ASN A 5 21.85 -8.89 -19.38
C ASN A 5 21.63 -9.04 -17.86
N ARG A 6 22.71 -8.94 -17.06
CA ARG A 6 22.61 -8.96 -15.59
C ARG A 6 22.01 -7.67 -15.05
N GLU A 7 22.36 -6.53 -15.64
CA GLU A 7 21.80 -5.22 -15.26
C GLU A 7 20.29 -5.14 -15.57
N ASN A 8 19.86 -5.60 -16.75
CA ASN A 8 18.44 -5.69 -17.10
C ASN A 8 17.66 -6.62 -16.16
N MET A 9 18.24 -7.77 -15.79
CA MET A 9 17.60 -8.67 -14.83
C MET A 9 17.53 -8.04 -13.44
N GLY A 10 18.58 -7.35 -12.99
CA GLY A 10 18.57 -6.60 -11.73
C GLY A 10 17.48 -5.54 -11.68
N GLN A 11 17.34 -4.73 -12.73
CA GLN A 11 16.29 -3.71 -12.83
C GLN A 11 14.88 -4.33 -12.79
N ARG A 12 14.67 -5.43 -13.51
CA ARG A 12 13.39 -6.16 -13.51
C ARG A 12 13.05 -6.72 -12.13
N TYR A 13 14.02 -7.33 -11.44
CA TYR A 13 13.81 -7.82 -10.07
C TYR A 13 13.56 -6.68 -9.09
N CYS A 14 14.25 -5.55 -9.20
CA CYS A 14 13.99 -4.39 -8.36
C CYS A 14 12.56 -3.85 -8.54
N ALA A 15 12.11 -3.67 -9.79
CA ALA A 15 10.75 -3.24 -10.08
C ALA A 15 9.71 -4.24 -9.55
N LEU A 16 9.96 -5.54 -9.75
CA LEU A 16 9.08 -6.61 -9.27
C LEU A 16 8.99 -6.67 -7.74
N ILE A 17 10.12 -6.56 -7.03
CA ILE A 17 10.14 -6.52 -5.56
C ILE A 17 9.35 -5.32 -5.04
N ILE A 18 9.59 -4.14 -5.60
CA ILE A 18 8.87 -2.92 -5.20
C ILE A 18 7.38 -3.06 -5.51
N GLY A 19 7.02 -3.56 -6.69
CA GLY A 19 5.63 -3.81 -7.09
C GLY A 19 4.91 -4.77 -6.14
N ILE A 20 5.55 -5.89 -5.79
CA ILE A 20 5.01 -6.85 -4.83
C ILE A 20 4.82 -6.22 -3.45
N LEU A 21 5.80 -5.47 -2.94
CA LEU A 21 5.67 -4.79 -1.65
C LEU A 21 4.49 -3.81 -1.64
N PHE A 22 4.35 -2.99 -2.68
CA PHE A 22 3.24 -2.05 -2.81
C PHE A 22 1.89 -2.77 -2.90
N ALA A 23 1.80 -3.86 -3.66
CA ALA A 23 0.57 -4.65 -3.78
C ALA A 23 0.16 -5.29 -2.44
N VAL A 24 1.10 -5.92 -1.74
CA VAL A 24 0.85 -6.58 -0.45
C VAL A 24 0.44 -5.56 0.61
N ILE A 25 1.15 -4.43 0.71
CA ILE A 25 0.83 -3.35 1.67
C ILE A 25 -0.52 -2.72 1.33
N GLY A 26 -0.81 -2.48 0.04
CA GLY A 26 -2.09 -1.95 -0.41
C GLY A 26 -3.26 -2.86 -0.05
N LEU A 27 -3.11 -4.17 -0.25
CA LEU A 27 -4.11 -5.16 0.11
C LEU A 27 -4.27 -5.30 1.64
N ALA A 28 -3.17 -5.30 2.38
CA ALA A 28 -3.18 -5.37 3.84
C ALA A 28 -3.89 -4.16 4.48
N GLY A 29 -3.84 -2.99 3.83
CA GLY A 29 -4.57 -1.79 4.27
C GLY A 29 -6.10 -1.93 4.23
N PHE A 30 -6.66 -2.93 3.54
CA PHE A 30 -8.10 -3.22 3.55
C PHE A 30 -8.50 -4.19 4.68
N VAL A 31 -7.52 -4.78 5.38
CA VAL A 31 -7.78 -5.73 6.47
C VAL A 31 -7.87 -4.96 7.79
N PRO A 32 -9.06 -4.84 8.41
CA PRO A 32 -9.24 -4.04 9.62
C PRO A 32 -8.41 -4.56 10.80
N GLY A 33 -8.13 -5.87 10.86
CA GLY A 33 -7.28 -6.47 11.90
C GLY A 33 -5.80 -6.11 11.80
N LEU A 34 -5.33 -5.56 10.66
CA LEU A 34 -3.95 -5.11 10.47
C LEU A 34 -3.82 -3.58 10.57
N VAL A 35 -4.94 -2.86 10.63
CA VAL A 35 -4.99 -1.40 10.72
C VAL A 35 -5.34 -1.01 12.15
N SER A 36 -4.38 -0.37 12.82
CA SER A 36 -4.54 0.13 14.18
C SER A 36 -5.10 1.55 14.19
N LEU A 37 -5.92 1.83 15.21
CA LEU A 37 -6.45 3.17 15.46
C LEU A 37 -5.33 4.13 15.89
N PRO A 38 -5.41 5.42 15.52
CA PRO A 38 -4.48 6.44 15.98
C PRO A 38 -4.45 6.52 17.52
N PRO A 39 -3.27 6.55 18.16
CA PRO A 39 -3.15 6.63 19.62
C PRO A 39 -3.76 7.90 20.27
N THR A 40 -3.98 8.96 19.50
CA THR A 40 -4.28 10.31 20.00
C THR A 40 -5.76 10.72 19.93
N GLY A 41 -6.69 9.77 19.90
CA GLY A 41 -8.12 10.07 19.97
C GLY A 41 -8.73 10.63 18.68
N ALA A 42 -7.98 10.59 17.57
CA ALA A 42 -8.60 10.74 16.25
C ALA A 42 -9.43 9.48 16.00
N ALA A 43 -10.76 9.64 15.92
CA ALA A 43 -11.66 8.53 15.61
C ALA A 43 -11.21 7.90 14.29
N ALA A 44 -10.97 6.58 14.28
CA ALA A 44 -10.98 5.87 13.01
C ALA A 44 -12.30 6.21 12.34
N ILE A 45 -12.23 6.63 11.09
CA ILE A 45 -13.41 6.88 10.27
C ILE A 45 -13.62 5.58 9.49
N PRO A 46 -14.55 4.70 9.91
CA PRO A 46 -14.96 3.57 9.10
C PRO A 46 -15.23 4.00 7.67
N VAL A 47 -14.85 3.15 6.72
CA VAL A 47 -15.06 3.40 5.28
C VAL A 47 -16.53 3.70 4.96
N ASP A 48 -17.47 3.16 5.74
CA ASP A 48 -18.92 3.39 5.60
C ASP A 48 -19.43 4.72 6.20
N THR A 49 -18.62 5.41 7.01
CA THR A 49 -19.07 6.62 7.74
C THR A 49 -18.70 7.94 7.09
N SER A 50 -17.76 7.94 6.15
CA SER A 50 -17.37 9.16 5.42
C SER A 50 -17.54 8.97 3.92
N PRO A 51 -18.25 9.88 3.22
CA PRO A 51 -18.38 9.84 1.76
C PRO A 51 -17.08 10.24 1.03
N ASP A 52 -16.06 10.69 1.77
CA ASP A 52 -14.83 11.22 1.20
C ASP A 52 -13.69 10.20 1.20
N ILE A 53 -13.11 9.92 0.03
CA ILE A 53 -12.05 8.92 -0.18
C ILE A 53 -10.74 9.27 0.54
N TYR A 54 -10.57 10.54 0.93
CA TYR A 54 -9.43 11.01 1.71
C TYR A 54 -9.58 10.68 3.20
N SER A 55 -10.81 10.64 3.71
CA SER A 55 -11.09 10.40 5.13
C SER A 55 -11.50 8.95 5.42
N ALA A 56 -12.05 8.26 4.41
CA ALA A 56 -12.53 6.90 4.52
C ALA A 56 -11.40 5.91 4.78
N GLY A 57 -11.57 5.07 5.81
CA GLY A 57 -10.61 4.02 6.15
C GLY A 57 -9.29 4.56 6.71
N PHE A 58 -9.30 5.77 7.29
CA PHE A 58 -8.12 6.34 7.94
C PHE A 58 -7.67 5.47 9.12
N GLY A 59 -6.41 5.05 9.08
CA GLY A 59 -5.78 4.34 10.18
C GLY A 59 -4.30 4.11 9.94
N TYR A 60 -3.67 3.32 10.81
CA TYR A 60 -2.26 2.98 10.69
C TYR A 60 -2.07 1.49 10.42
N LEU A 61 -1.63 1.14 9.22
CA LEU A 61 -1.26 -0.23 8.90
C LEU A 61 -0.03 -0.63 9.74
N PHE A 62 -0.16 -1.71 10.49
CA PHE A 62 0.78 -2.16 11.52
C PHE A 62 1.12 -1.08 12.58
N GLY A 63 0.28 -0.06 12.75
CA GLY A 63 0.57 1.06 13.67
C GLY A 63 1.69 2.01 13.22
N LEU A 64 2.27 1.79 12.02
CA LEU A 64 3.43 2.54 11.53
C LEU A 64 3.11 3.35 10.27
N PHE A 65 2.34 2.78 9.34
CA PHE A 65 2.09 3.41 8.05
C PHE A 65 0.70 4.03 8.00
N PRO A 66 0.56 5.36 7.94
CA PRO A 66 -0.74 5.98 7.74
C PRO A 66 -1.32 5.51 6.39
N THR A 67 -2.55 5.02 6.44
CA THR A 67 -3.24 4.41 5.31
C THR A 67 -4.69 4.86 5.31
N ASN A 68 -5.17 5.22 4.12
CA ASN A 68 -6.55 5.63 3.84
C ASN A 68 -7.00 4.87 2.60
N LEU A 69 -8.28 4.96 2.26
CA LEU A 69 -8.84 4.33 1.06
C LEU A 69 -8.07 4.72 -0.21
N LEU A 70 -7.83 6.02 -0.43
CA LEU A 70 -7.04 6.49 -1.58
C LEU A 70 -5.61 5.92 -1.58
N HIS A 71 -4.95 5.88 -0.41
CA HIS A 71 -3.58 5.41 -0.31
C HIS A 71 -3.48 3.90 -0.63
N ASN A 72 -4.45 3.11 -0.18
CA ASN A 72 -4.49 1.69 -0.52
C ASN A 72 -4.71 1.47 -2.03
N ILE A 73 -5.61 2.24 -2.65
CA ILE A 73 -5.86 2.16 -4.10
C ILE A 73 -4.59 2.48 -4.88
N VAL A 74 -3.91 3.58 -4.54
CA VAL A 74 -2.64 3.96 -5.18
C VAL A 74 -1.60 2.86 -4.99
N ARG A 75 -1.50 2.26 -3.78
CA ARG A 75 -0.56 1.16 -3.53
C ARG A 75 -0.85 -0.08 -4.36
N ILE A 76 -2.12 -0.43 -4.56
CA ILE A 76 -2.50 -1.54 -5.43
C ILE A 76 -2.16 -1.22 -6.89
N VAL A 77 -2.51 -0.04 -7.39
CA VAL A 77 -2.23 0.35 -8.79
C VAL A 77 -0.74 0.37 -9.08
N VAL A 78 0.06 1.02 -8.23
CA VAL A 78 1.52 1.05 -8.35
C VAL A 78 2.09 -0.36 -8.23
N GLY A 79 1.55 -1.17 -7.32
CA GLY A 79 1.93 -2.57 -7.18
C GLY A 79 1.70 -3.39 -8.44
N SER A 80 0.52 -3.25 -9.06
CA SER A 80 0.17 -3.91 -10.32
C SER A 80 1.07 -3.45 -11.47
N VAL A 81 1.39 -2.17 -11.57
CA VAL A 81 2.31 -1.63 -12.59
C VAL A 81 3.75 -2.13 -12.38
N GLY A 82 4.20 -2.37 -11.15
CA GLY A 82 5.52 -2.94 -10.90
C GLY A 82 5.61 -4.46 -11.19
N ILE A 83 4.47 -5.15 -11.27
CA ILE A 83 4.39 -6.60 -11.55
C ILE A 83 4.28 -6.87 -13.06
N VAL A 84 3.58 -6.00 -13.81
CA VAL A 84 3.34 -6.11 -15.26
C VAL A 84 4.49 -5.50 -16.05
#